data_AF-A0A4R4A6S5-F1
#
_entry.id   AF-A0A4R4A6S5-F1
#
_cell.length_a   1.000
_cell.length_b   1.000
_cell.length_c   1.000
_cell.angle_alpha   90.00
_cell.angle_beta   90.00
_cell.angle_gamma   90.00
#
_symmetry.space_group_name_H-M   'P 1'
#
loop_
_entity.id
_entity.type
_entity.pdbx_description
1 polymer ?
#
loop_
_entity_poly.entity_id
_entity_poly.type
_entity_poly.pdbx_seq_one_letter_code
_entity_poly.pdbx_strand_id
1 'polypeptide(L)'
;MSKSAASSEVKSKQSQSPLMVAILPSVFLYIAAVVLVFFAREDFAATTQYWEFFIPVVAFISILSGWSQAYAFDRSRFFYLIKQLLHWGALGGLLWLFYDHGIRDALSAEQYNLVQLYLLGLAALIAGLYLDTKMLFFGAFIACCAYLLADPANSAVLTSVGDAFGIENAQDKPMTMIIAAALAAFVANLFVLIAMRGAVMAKRGRTARG
;
A
#
# COMPACT_ATOMS: atom_id res chain seq x y z
N MET A 1 -40.70 -46.44 -23.33
CA MET A 1 -40.49 -45.02 -22.96
C MET A 1 -39.70 -44.96 -21.66
N SER A 2 -38.40 -44.63 -21.72
CA SER A 2 -37.61 -44.27 -20.53
C SER A 2 -37.00 -42.91 -20.79
N LYS A 3 -37.46 -41.90 -20.05
CA LYS A 3 -37.01 -40.51 -20.20
C LYS A 3 -35.61 -40.38 -19.64
N SER A 4 -34.69 -40.03 -20.53
CA SER A 4 -33.44 -39.33 -20.22
C SER A 4 -33.72 -38.15 -19.29
N ALA A 5 -33.09 -38.12 -18.13
CA ALA A 5 -32.98 -36.93 -17.29
C ALA A 5 -31.50 -36.55 -17.23
N ALA A 6 -31.05 -35.90 -18.30
CA ALA A 6 -29.84 -35.12 -18.31
C ALA A 6 -30.05 -33.79 -17.58
N SER A 7 -28.96 -33.31 -16.99
CA SER A 7 -28.66 -31.91 -16.67
C SER A 7 -29.32 -31.27 -15.44
N SER A 8 -28.50 -31.15 -14.39
CA SER A 8 -28.18 -29.81 -13.89
C SER A 8 -26.75 -29.82 -13.32
N GLU A 9 -25.75 -29.70 -14.19
CA GLU A 9 -24.46 -29.15 -13.77
C GLU A 9 -24.71 -27.74 -13.23
N VAL A 10 -24.73 -27.59 -11.91
CA VAL A 10 -24.60 -26.28 -11.28
C VAL A 10 -23.16 -25.84 -11.50
N LYS A 11 -22.90 -25.27 -12.68
CA LYS A 11 -21.69 -24.48 -12.95
C LYS A 11 -21.73 -23.32 -11.98
N SER A 12 -21.04 -23.47 -10.84
CA SER A 12 -20.89 -22.38 -9.88
C SER A 12 -20.23 -21.23 -10.63
N LYS A 13 -21.01 -20.20 -10.92
CA LYS A 13 -20.55 -18.99 -11.57
C LYS A 13 -19.65 -18.33 -10.53
N GLN A 14 -18.37 -18.66 -10.56
CA GLN A 14 -17.34 -18.18 -9.65
C GLN A 14 -17.23 -16.66 -9.84
N SER A 15 -18.13 -15.94 -9.16
CA SER A 15 -18.29 -14.50 -9.20
C SER A 15 -16.98 -13.87 -8.75
N GLN A 16 -16.17 -13.46 -9.72
CA GLN A 16 -14.98 -12.69 -9.43
C GLN A 16 -15.41 -11.36 -8.82
N SER A 17 -14.73 -10.94 -7.74
CA SER A 17 -14.96 -9.61 -7.19
C SER A 17 -14.77 -8.56 -8.30
N PRO A 18 -15.74 -7.64 -8.47
CA PRO A 18 -15.64 -6.55 -9.44
C PRO A 18 -14.32 -5.80 -9.29
N LEU A 19 -13.78 -5.28 -10.39
CA LEU A 19 -12.57 -4.44 -10.37
C LEU A 19 -12.67 -3.31 -9.34
N MET A 20 -13.85 -2.69 -9.24
CA MET A 20 -14.13 -1.63 -8.28
C MET A 20 -13.89 -2.07 -6.82
N VAL A 21 -14.33 -3.27 -6.44
CA VAL A 21 -14.13 -3.80 -5.08
C VAL A 21 -12.66 -4.09 -4.81
N ALA A 22 -11.92 -4.58 -5.81
CA ALA A 22 -10.50 -4.89 -5.67
C ALA A 22 -9.60 -3.65 -5.52
N ILE A 23 -10.03 -2.52 -6.08
CA ILE A 23 -9.28 -1.24 -6.05
C ILE A 23 -9.48 -0.50 -4.72
N LEU A 24 -10.63 -0.70 -4.06
CA LEU A 24 -11.03 0.04 -2.86
C LEU A 24 -9.96 0.12 -1.76
N PRO A 25 -9.26 -0.97 -1.38
CA PRO A 25 -8.23 -0.90 -0.34
C PRO A 25 -7.06 0.01 -0.74
N SER A 26 -6.66 -0.01 -2.02
CA SER A 26 -5.61 0.89 -2.52
C SER A 26 -6.07 2.34 -2.52
N VAL A 27 -7.29 2.62 -3.00
CA VAL A 27 -7.84 3.98 -2.98
C VAL A 27 -7.86 4.53 -1.55
N PHE A 28 -8.32 3.71 -0.60
CA PHE A 28 -8.32 4.08 0.80
C PHE A 28 -6.91 4.42 1.31
N LEU A 29 -5.91 3.59 1.03
CA LEU A 29 -4.52 3.83 1.46
C LEU A 29 -3.97 5.17 0.97
N TYR A 30 -4.12 5.47 -0.32
CA TYR A 30 -3.60 6.70 -0.90
C TYR A 30 -4.36 7.93 -0.41
N ILE A 31 -5.70 7.88 -0.36
CA ILE A 31 -6.51 9.00 0.14
C ILE A 31 -6.20 9.28 1.61
N ALA A 32 -6.20 8.25 2.46
CA ALA A 32 -5.90 8.40 3.87
C ALA A 32 -4.50 8.98 4.07
N ALA A 33 -3.49 8.47 3.37
CA ALA A 33 -2.13 8.99 3.46
C ALA A 33 -2.03 10.46 3.01
N VAL A 34 -2.69 10.86 1.91
CA VAL A 34 -2.73 12.27 1.47
C VAL A 34 -3.38 13.16 2.52
N VAL A 35 -4.49 12.71 3.13
CA VAL A 35 -5.19 13.46 4.20
C VAL A 35 -4.33 13.59 5.45
N LEU A 36 -3.67 12.51 5.89
CA LEU A 36 -2.77 12.59 7.04
C LEU A 36 -1.57 13.50 6.76
N VAL A 37 -0.99 13.45 5.55
CA VAL A 37 0.11 14.34 5.16
C VAL A 37 -0.37 15.79 5.11
N PHE A 38 -1.59 16.06 4.65
CA PHE A 38 -2.18 17.39 4.69
C PHE A 38 -2.22 17.94 6.12
N PHE A 39 -2.75 17.16 7.08
CA PHE A 39 -2.75 17.57 8.50
C PHE A 39 -1.34 17.69 9.07
N ALA A 40 -0.42 16.81 8.68
CA ALA A 40 0.97 16.83 9.15
C ALA A 40 1.72 18.11 8.73
N ARG A 41 1.26 18.80 7.69
CA ARG A 41 1.85 20.08 7.27
C ARG A 41 1.36 21.28 8.09
N GLU A 42 0.18 21.18 8.70
CA GLU A 42 -0.37 22.23 9.55
C GLU A 42 0.19 22.13 10.98
N ASP A 43 0.13 20.92 11.55
CA ASP A 43 0.70 20.62 12.86
C ASP A 43 1.22 19.18 12.84
N PHE A 44 2.53 19.06 12.59
CA PHE A 44 3.11 17.75 12.44
C PHE A 44 3.07 16.96 13.75
N ALA A 45 3.36 17.60 14.88
CA ALA A 45 3.35 16.99 16.20
C ALA A 45 1.97 16.44 16.57
N ALA A 46 0.89 17.16 16.26
CA ALA A 46 -0.48 16.70 16.55
C ALA A 46 -0.88 15.44 15.78
N THR A 47 -0.19 15.10 14.68
CA THR A 47 -0.54 13.94 13.86
C THR A 47 0.01 12.59 14.33
N THR A 48 0.81 12.55 15.40
CA THR A 48 1.46 11.31 15.87
C THR A 48 0.47 10.17 16.07
N GLN A 49 -0.62 10.45 16.79
CA GLN A 49 -1.61 9.43 17.10
C GLN A 49 -2.34 8.93 15.84
N TYR A 50 -2.54 9.80 14.85
CA TYR A 50 -3.15 9.38 13.58
C TYR A 50 -2.25 8.41 12.82
N TRP A 51 -0.94 8.65 12.79
CA TRP A 51 0.02 7.73 12.18
C TRP A 51 0.11 6.40 12.93
N GLU A 52 0.08 6.42 14.26
CA GLU A 52 0.03 5.21 15.10
C GLU A 52 -1.17 4.32 14.79
N PHE A 53 -2.34 4.91 14.52
CA PHE A 53 -3.52 4.16 14.07
C PHE A 53 -3.45 3.76 12.60
N PHE A 54 -2.82 4.56 11.75
CA PHE A 54 -2.77 4.28 10.32
C PHE A 54 -1.83 3.12 9.97
N ILE A 55 -0.69 2.99 10.66
CA ILE A 55 0.28 1.89 10.46
C ILE A 55 -0.36 0.48 10.53
N PRO A 56 -1.13 0.11 11.58
CA PRO A 56 -1.78 -1.20 11.63
C PRO A 56 -2.85 -1.36 10.54
N VAL A 57 -3.49 -0.28 10.08
CA VAL A 57 -4.43 -0.33 8.95
C VAL A 57 -3.69 -0.65 7.64
N VAL A 58 -2.52 -0.04 7.40
CA VAL A 58 -1.65 -0.40 6.27
C VAL A 58 -1.25 -1.87 6.32
N ALA A 59 -0.80 -2.33 7.49
CA ALA A 59 -0.43 -3.72 7.71
C ALA A 59 -1.58 -4.69 7.40
N PHE A 60 -2.78 -4.39 7.92
CA PHE A 60 -3.98 -5.17 7.69
C PHE A 60 -4.34 -5.24 6.19
N ILE A 61 -4.34 -4.11 5.49
CA ILE A 61 -4.62 -4.07 4.06
C ILE A 61 -3.58 -4.89 3.28
N SER A 62 -2.29 -4.75 3.62
CA SER A 62 -1.20 -5.51 3.00
C SER A 62 -1.37 -7.02 3.16
N ILE A 63 -1.73 -7.49 4.36
CA ILE A 63 -2.01 -8.90 4.63
C ILE A 63 -3.14 -9.41 3.71
N LEU A 64 -4.22 -8.64 3.59
CA LEU A 64 -5.39 -9.01 2.78
C LEU A 64 -5.16 -8.90 1.26
N SER A 65 -4.28 -8.02 0.80
CA SER A 65 -4.16 -7.71 -0.62
C SER A 65 -3.23 -8.64 -1.41
N GLY A 66 -2.30 -9.33 -0.77
CA GLY A 66 -1.32 -10.21 -1.45
C GLY A 66 -1.81 -11.62 -1.80
N TRP A 67 -3.03 -12.01 -1.41
CA TRP A 67 -3.60 -13.34 -1.70
C TRP A 67 -3.67 -13.66 -3.21
N SER A 68 -3.94 -12.64 -4.02
CA SER A 68 -3.96 -12.75 -5.48
C SER A 68 -2.58 -13.07 -6.06
N GLN A 69 -1.52 -12.46 -5.54
CA GLN A 69 -0.14 -12.71 -5.95
C GLN A 69 0.33 -14.10 -5.53
N ALA A 70 0.07 -14.49 -4.28
CA ALA A 70 0.42 -15.83 -3.80
C ALA A 70 -0.21 -16.92 -4.68
N TYR A 71 -1.48 -16.75 -5.08
CA TYR A 71 -2.14 -17.67 -5.99
C TYR A 71 -1.56 -17.66 -7.41
N ALA A 72 -1.26 -16.49 -7.97
CA ALA A 72 -0.69 -16.38 -9.32
C ALA A 72 0.68 -17.06 -9.45
N PHE A 73 1.51 -16.96 -8.42
CA PHE A 73 2.90 -17.45 -8.41
C PHE A 73 3.10 -18.84 -7.78
N ASP A 74 2.03 -19.63 -7.59
CA ASP A 74 2.10 -20.96 -6.95
C ASP A 74 2.76 -20.96 -5.56
N ARG A 75 2.66 -19.83 -4.84
CA ARG A 75 3.21 -19.72 -3.49
C ARG A 75 2.19 -20.22 -2.48
N SER A 76 2.68 -20.93 -1.46
CA SER A 76 1.84 -21.34 -0.35
C SER A 76 1.26 -20.11 0.38
N ARG A 77 -0.07 -20.06 0.48
CA ARG A 77 -0.80 -18.99 1.16
C ARG A 77 -0.48 -18.93 2.65
N PHE A 78 -0.23 -20.10 3.25
CA PHE A 78 0.16 -20.20 4.66
C PHE A 78 1.53 -19.57 4.92
N PHE A 79 2.53 -19.91 4.10
CA PHE A 79 3.86 -19.29 4.20
C PHE A 79 3.82 -17.79 3.88
N TYR A 80 2.99 -17.35 2.93
CA TYR A 80 2.76 -15.93 2.68
C TYR A 80 2.22 -15.22 3.92
N LEU A 81 1.19 -15.80 4.59
CA LEU A 81 0.60 -15.22 5.79
C LEU A 81 1.62 -15.11 6.92
N ILE A 82 2.41 -16.16 7.17
CA ILE A 82 3.48 -16.13 8.18
C ILE A 82 4.47 -15.00 7.87
N LYS A 83 4.93 -14.87 6.62
CA LYS A 83 5.88 -13.82 6.25
C LYS A 83 5.28 -12.42 6.44
N GLN A 84 4.01 -12.22 6.09
CA GLN A 84 3.34 -10.94 6.33
C GLN A 84 3.23 -10.62 7.82
N LEU A 85 2.84 -11.60 8.64
CA LEU A 85 2.74 -11.42 10.10
C LEU A 85 4.11 -11.14 10.72
N LEU A 86 5.17 -11.81 10.29
CA LEU A 86 6.53 -11.53 10.74
C LEU A 86 7.00 -10.14 10.29
N HIS A 87 6.74 -9.76 9.04
CA HIS A 87 7.16 -8.48 8.49
C HIS A 87 6.49 -7.29 9.20
N TRP A 88 5.16 -7.28 9.26
CA TRP A 88 4.43 -6.20 9.93
C TRP A 88 4.50 -6.31 11.45
N GLY A 89 4.62 -7.52 11.99
CA GLY A 89 4.87 -7.75 13.41
C GLY A 89 6.24 -7.24 13.85
N ALA A 90 7.27 -7.32 13.00
CA ALA A 90 8.58 -6.73 13.28
C ALA A 90 8.50 -5.19 13.34
N LEU A 91 7.78 -4.55 12.41
CA LEU A 91 7.55 -3.11 12.47
C LEU A 91 6.78 -2.71 13.73
N GLY A 92 5.67 -3.39 14.01
CA GLY A 92 4.85 -3.12 15.21
C GLY A 92 5.63 -3.38 16.50
N GLY A 93 6.40 -4.46 16.57
CA GLY A 93 7.27 -4.79 17.69
C GLY A 93 8.37 -3.75 17.90
N LEU A 94 8.98 -3.23 16.82
CA LEU A 94 9.97 -2.16 16.91
C LEU A 94 9.35 -0.86 17.45
N LEU A 95 8.17 -0.48 16.97
CA LEU A 95 7.46 0.71 17.46
C LEU A 95 7.03 0.55 18.92
N TRP A 96 6.63 -0.65 19.31
CA TRP A 96 6.34 -0.98 20.71
C TRP A 96 7.58 -0.88 21.59
N LEU A 97 8.74 -1.39 21.14
CA LEU A 97 10.02 -1.24 21.83
C LEU A 97 10.42 0.24 21.97
N PHE A 98 10.14 1.07 20.96
CA PHE A 98 10.40 2.51 21.04
C PHE A 98 9.56 3.19 22.13
N TYR A 99 8.32 2.75 22.29
CA TYR A 99 7.46 3.21 23.38
C TYR A 99 7.96 2.69 24.74
N ASP A 100 8.19 1.39 24.87
CA ASP A 100 8.57 0.74 26.13
C ASP A 100 9.92 1.23 26.69
N HIS A 101 10.91 1.45 25.80
CA HIS A 101 12.23 1.95 26.18
C HIS A 101 12.34 3.48 26.24
N GLY A 102 11.22 4.21 26.17
CA GLY A 102 11.20 5.68 26.29
C GLY A 102 11.85 6.44 25.11
N ILE A 103 12.10 5.77 23.97
CA ILE A 103 12.63 6.42 22.75
C ILE A 103 11.61 7.43 22.22
N ARG A 104 10.31 7.11 22.33
CA ARG A 104 9.22 8.05 22.00
C ARG A 104 9.35 9.35 22.78
N ASP A 105 9.63 9.27 24.08
CA ASP A 105 9.70 10.43 24.97
C ASP A 105 11.04 11.17 24.86
N ALA A 106 12.08 10.48 24.41
CA ALA A 106 13.41 11.06 24.16
C ALA A 106 13.47 11.90 22.87
N LEU A 107 12.53 11.70 21.93
CA LEU A 107 12.43 12.44 20.69
C LEU A 107 11.35 13.53 20.80
N SER A 108 11.49 14.62 20.02
CA SER A 108 10.35 15.50 19.81
C SER A 108 9.23 14.76 19.05
N ALA A 109 7.98 15.18 19.22
CA ALA A 109 6.86 14.57 18.49
C ALA A 109 7.04 14.61 16.96
N GLU A 110 7.62 15.69 16.44
CA GLU A 110 7.97 15.83 15.02
C GLU A 110 9.03 14.80 14.59
N GLN A 111 10.10 14.66 15.37
CA GLN A 111 11.16 13.68 15.09
C GLN A 111 10.63 12.25 15.13
N TYR A 112 9.80 11.95 16.14
CA TYR A 112 9.16 10.63 16.25
C TYR A 112 8.24 10.35 15.05
N ASN A 113 7.46 11.34 14.59
CA ASN A 113 6.62 11.17 13.41
C ASN A 113 7.42 10.94 12.13
N LEU A 114 8.54 11.63 11.94
CA LEU A 114 9.45 11.33 10.81
C LEU A 114 9.96 9.90 10.88
N VAL A 115 10.40 9.46 12.06
CA VAL A 115 10.87 8.09 12.26
C VAL A 115 9.77 7.08 11.91
N GLN A 116 8.53 7.31 12.37
CA GLN A 116 7.39 6.46 12.03
C GLN A 116 7.11 6.41 10.52
N LEU A 117 7.12 7.56 9.85
CA LEU A 117 6.90 7.67 8.40
C LEU A 117 7.99 6.96 7.61
N TYR A 118 9.26 7.13 7.97
CA TYR A 118 10.38 6.44 7.33
C TYR A 118 10.31 4.93 7.54
N LEU A 119 10.01 4.48 8.76
CA LEU A 119 9.84 3.06 9.05
C LEU A 119 8.65 2.45 8.31
N LEU A 120 7.53 3.16 8.22
CA LEU A 120 6.36 2.74 7.45
C LEU A 120 6.67 2.66 5.96
N GLY A 121 7.31 3.69 5.39
CA GLY A 121 7.72 3.72 3.99
C GLY A 121 8.67 2.57 3.66
N LEU A 122 9.68 2.35 4.51
CA LEU A 122 10.63 1.26 4.35
C LEU A 122 9.95 -0.11 4.46
N ALA A 123 9.11 -0.32 5.47
CA ALA A 123 8.38 -1.58 5.64
C ALA A 123 7.47 -1.84 4.44
N ALA A 124 6.75 -0.84 3.92
CA ALA A 124 5.92 -0.98 2.74
C ALA A 124 6.74 -1.26 1.47
N LEU A 125 7.87 -0.59 1.27
CA LEU A 125 8.81 -0.87 0.16
C LEU A 125 9.29 -2.32 0.19
N ILE A 126 9.76 -2.76 1.35
CA ILE A 126 10.28 -4.11 1.57
C ILE A 126 9.16 -5.16 1.33
N ALA A 127 7.95 -4.93 1.87
CA ALA A 127 6.79 -5.78 1.56
C ALA A 127 6.47 -5.80 0.06
N GLY A 128 6.63 -4.64 -0.61
CA GLY A 128 6.54 -4.45 -2.04
C GLY A 128 7.44 -5.39 -2.84
N LEU A 129 8.69 -5.55 -2.41
CA LEU A 129 9.69 -6.31 -3.15
C LEU A 129 9.43 -7.81 -3.13
N TYR A 130 8.93 -8.37 -2.02
CA TYR A 130 8.86 -9.84 -1.88
C TYR A 130 7.49 -10.43 -1.48
N LEU A 131 6.52 -9.65 -1.03
CA LEU A 131 5.19 -10.11 -0.59
C LEU A 131 4.04 -9.61 -1.44
N ASP A 132 3.94 -8.29 -1.59
CA ASP A 132 2.86 -7.64 -2.32
C ASP A 132 3.37 -6.41 -3.06
N THR A 133 3.64 -6.56 -4.35
CA THR A 133 4.15 -5.49 -5.24
C THR A 133 3.33 -4.20 -5.20
N LYS A 134 2.05 -4.26 -4.82
CA LYS A 134 1.22 -3.05 -4.62
C LYS A 134 1.79 -2.11 -3.56
N MET A 135 2.39 -2.67 -2.51
CA MET A 135 3.02 -1.93 -1.42
C MET A 135 4.31 -1.23 -1.83
N LEU A 136 4.93 -1.62 -2.95
CA LEU A 136 6.15 -0.97 -3.45
C LEU A 136 5.89 0.50 -3.77
N PHE A 137 4.85 0.77 -4.56
CA PHE A 137 4.50 2.13 -4.96
C PHE A 137 3.95 2.95 -3.79
N PHE A 138 3.18 2.32 -2.90
CA PHE A 138 2.70 2.97 -1.69
C PHE A 138 3.86 3.34 -0.75
N GLY A 139 4.81 2.43 -0.54
CA GLY A 139 6.00 2.69 0.28
C GLY A 139 6.89 3.77 -0.30
N ALA A 140 7.10 3.78 -1.62
CA ALA A 140 7.84 4.85 -2.30
C ALA A 140 7.15 6.21 -2.12
N PHE A 141 5.82 6.25 -2.23
CA PHE A 141 5.02 7.44 -1.98
C PHE A 141 5.17 7.93 -0.52
N ILE A 142 5.01 7.06 0.47
CA ILE A 142 5.18 7.42 1.89
C ILE A 142 6.60 7.91 2.19
N ALA A 143 7.63 7.26 1.65
CA ALA A 143 9.02 7.69 1.83
C ALA A 143 9.27 9.08 1.22
N CYS A 144 8.67 9.37 0.06
CA CYS A 144 8.71 10.70 -0.54
C CYS A 144 8.00 11.74 0.35
N CYS A 145 6.81 11.42 0.88
CA CYS A 145 6.10 12.29 1.82
C CYS A 145 6.93 12.56 3.09
N ALA A 146 7.57 11.53 3.65
CA ALA A 146 8.44 11.66 4.82
C ALA A 146 9.60 12.62 4.56
N TYR A 147 10.24 12.50 3.40
CA TYR A 147 11.32 13.39 2.97
C TYR A 147 10.84 14.84 2.84
N LEU A 148 9.68 15.07 2.23
CA LEU A 148 9.11 16.42 2.06
C LEU A 148 8.63 17.06 3.35
N LEU A 149 8.18 16.25 4.32
CA LEU A 149 7.84 16.73 5.66
C LEU A 149 9.11 17.06 6.46
N ALA A 150 10.22 16.35 6.22
CA ALA A 150 11.50 16.61 6.88
C ALA A 150 12.20 17.87 6.33
N ASP A 151 12.13 18.10 5.02
CA ASP A 151 12.73 19.26 4.35
C ASP A 151 11.76 19.84 3.31
N PRO A 152 10.79 20.67 3.74
CA PRO A 152 9.78 21.23 2.84
C PRO A 152 10.34 22.16 1.75
N ALA A 153 11.52 22.75 2.00
CA ALA A 153 12.18 23.64 1.05
C ALA A 153 12.86 22.85 -0.08
N ASN A 154 13.24 21.60 0.17
CA ASN A 154 13.96 20.75 -0.77
C ASN A 154 13.01 19.81 -1.53
N SER A 155 12.24 20.41 -2.43
CA SER A 155 11.31 19.69 -3.31
C SER A 155 11.98 19.15 -4.58
N ALA A 156 13.31 19.08 -4.64
CA ALA A 156 14.05 18.61 -5.80
C ALA A 156 13.60 17.21 -6.26
N VAL A 157 13.30 16.32 -5.30
CA VAL A 157 12.76 14.96 -5.53
C VAL A 157 11.42 14.97 -6.29
N LEU A 158 10.65 16.05 -6.18
CA LEU A 158 9.37 16.20 -6.84
C LEU A 158 9.46 16.84 -8.23
N THR A 159 10.57 17.46 -8.61
CA THR A 159 10.71 18.16 -9.90
C THR A 159 10.36 17.25 -11.08
N SER A 160 10.86 16.02 -11.07
CA SER A 160 10.56 15.02 -12.12
C SER A 160 9.08 14.64 -12.19
N VAL A 161 8.40 14.60 -11.04
CA VAL A 161 6.95 14.42 -10.97
C VAL A 161 6.25 15.67 -11.50
N GLY A 162 6.72 16.87 -11.15
CA GLY A 162 6.14 18.14 -11.58
C GLY A 162 6.17 18.29 -13.09
N ASP A 163 7.31 17.97 -13.70
CA ASP A 163 7.52 17.98 -15.14
C ASP A 163 6.60 16.97 -15.83
N ALA A 164 6.49 15.75 -15.29
CA ALA A 164 5.62 14.70 -15.86
C ALA A 164 4.12 15.09 -15.86
N PHE A 165 3.69 15.93 -14.91
CA PHE A 165 2.31 16.43 -14.80
C PHE A 165 2.12 17.86 -15.35
N GLY A 166 3.15 18.51 -15.90
CA GLY A 166 3.09 19.87 -16.41
C GLY A 166 2.79 20.93 -15.34
N ILE A 167 3.29 20.73 -14.11
CA ILE A 167 3.06 21.63 -12.98
C ILE A 167 4.11 22.74 -12.98
N GLU A 168 3.73 23.92 -13.47
CA GLU A 168 4.57 25.12 -13.40
C GLU A 168 4.82 25.54 -11.94
N ASN A 169 6.09 25.83 -11.64
CA ASN A 169 6.58 26.18 -10.31
C ASN A 169 6.18 25.14 -9.24
N ALA A 170 6.43 23.87 -9.54
CA ALA A 170 6.14 22.73 -8.66
C ALA A 170 6.62 22.92 -7.21
N GLN A 171 7.76 23.59 -7.04
CA GLN A 171 8.37 23.86 -5.73
C GLN A 171 7.50 24.75 -4.83
N ASP A 172 6.71 25.65 -5.43
CA ASP A 172 5.81 26.56 -4.70
C ASP A 172 4.47 25.91 -4.36
N LYS A 173 4.21 24.68 -4.85
CA LYS A 173 2.92 23.99 -4.72
C LYS A 173 3.07 22.58 -4.10
N PRO A 174 3.66 22.45 -2.91
CA PRO A 174 3.93 21.16 -2.28
C PRO A 174 2.70 20.25 -2.12
N MET A 175 1.49 20.78 -1.86
CA MET A 175 0.28 19.95 -1.81
C MET A 175 -0.09 19.38 -3.17
N THR A 176 -0.03 20.19 -4.23
CA THR A 176 -0.30 19.73 -5.59
C THR A 176 0.68 18.64 -5.99
N MET A 177 1.94 18.76 -5.57
CA MET A 177 2.98 17.77 -5.81
C MET A 177 2.75 16.46 -5.05
N ILE A 178 2.34 16.51 -3.79
CA ILE A 178 1.99 15.31 -3.01
C ILE A 178 0.80 14.59 -3.66
N ILE A 179 -0.22 15.32 -4.10
CA ILE A 179 -1.37 14.75 -4.80
C ILE A 179 -0.94 14.14 -6.13
N ALA A 180 -0.12 14.82 -6.93
CA ALA A 180 0.39 14.31 -8.19
C ALA A 180 1.24 13.03 -7.99
N ALA A 181 2.11 13.01 -6.98
CA ALA A 181 2.89 11.83 -6.61
C ALA A 181 2.00 10.67 -6.16
N ALA A 182 0.96 10.95 -5.36
CA ALA A 182 -0.03 9.95 -4.95
C ALA A 182 -0.77 9.36 -6.17
N LEU A 183 -1.19 10.20 -7.12
CA LEU A 183 -1.84 9.77 -8.35
C LEU A 183 -0.91 8.91 -9.21
N ALA A 184 0.34 9.31 -9.40
CA ALA A 184 1.33 8.53 -10.16
C ALA A 184 1.56 7.14 -9.54
N ALA A 185 1.82 7.11 -8.23
CA ALA A 185 2.04 5.87 -7.50
C ALA A 185 0.78 4.99 -7.50
N PHE A 186 -0.40 5.58 -7.36
CA PHE A 186 -1.68 4.86 -7.45
C PHE A 186 -1.91 4.26 -8.84
N VAL A 187 -1.61 5.00 -9.91
CA VAL A 187 -1.72 4.49 -11.29
C VAL A 187 -0.75 3.32 -11.51
N ALA A 188 0.50 3.43 -11.06
CA ALA A 188 1.46 2.33 -11.14
C ALA A 188 0.99 1.09 -10.36
N ASN A 189 0.42 1.30 -9.17
CA ASN A 189 -0.22 0.26 -8.39
C ASN A 189 -1.43 -0.38 -9.11
N LEU A 190 -2.23 0.41 -9.84
CA LEU A 190 -3.36 -0.10 -10.61
C LEU A 190 -2.91 -1.01 -11.76
N PHE A 191 -1.81 -0.67 -12.43
CA PHE A 191 -1.21 -1.55 -13.45
C PHE A 191 -0.82 -2.91 -12.87
N VAL A 192 -0.20 -2.94 -11.69
CA VAL A 192 0.11 -4.20 -10.98
C VAL A 192 -1.17 -4.99 -10.70
N LEU A 193 -2.21 -4.33 -10.18
CA LEU A 193 -3.47 -5.00 -9.86
C LEU A 193 -4.09 -5.65 -11.10
N ILE A 194 -4.14 -4.94 -12.23
CA ILE A 194 -4.70 -5.45 -13.48
C ILE A 194 -3.84 -6.61 -14.01
N ALA A 195 -2.52 -6.47 -14.03
CA ALA A 195 -1.60 -7.51 -14.47
C ALA A 195 -1.75 -8.80 -13.66
N MET A 196 -1.83 -8.68 -12.32
CA MET A 196 -2.02 -9.81 -11.43
C MET A 196 -3.36 -10.53 -11.67
N ARG A 197 -4.44 -9.79 -11.91
CA ARG A 197 -5.74 -10.38 -12.25
C ARG A 197 -5.67 -11.15 -13.57
N GLY A 198 -5.01 -10.60 -14.59
CA GLY A 198 -4.77 -11.29 -15.86
C GLY A 198 -4.02 -12.61 -15.66
N ALA A 199 -2.95 -12.60 -14.87
CA ALA A 199 -2.18 -13.81 -14.55
C ALA A 199 -3.02 -14.88 -13.84
N VAL A 200 -3.86 -14.47 -12.87
CA VAL A 200 -4.79 -15.38 -12.17
C VAL A 200 -5.82 -16.00 -13.13
N MET A 201 -6.36 -15.22 -14.07
CA MET A 201 -7.31 -15.70 -15.07
C MET A 201 -6.68 -16.71 -16.03
N ALA A 202 -5.50 -16.38 -16.56
CA ALA A 202 -4.75 -17.27 -17.45
C ALA A 202 -4.41 -18.60 -16.76
N LYS A 203 -4.06 -18.57 -15.47
CA LYS A 203 -3.81 -19.77 -14.68
C LYS A 203 -5.06 -20.63 -14.50
N ARG A 204 -6.17 -20.05 -14.08
CA ARG A 204 -7.45 -20.79 -13.93
C ARG A 204 -7.91 -21.42 -15.24
N GLY A 205 -7.75 -20.71 -16.35
CA GLY A 205 -8.07 -21.24 -17.68
C GLY A 205 -7.23 -22.44 -18.09
N ARG A 206 -5.94 -22.49 -17.69
CA ARG A 206 -5.07 -23.65 -17.92
C ARG A 206 -5.49 -24.85 -17.07
N THR A 207 -5.75 -24.65 -15.78
CA THR A 207 -6.21 -25.73 -14.88
C THR A 207 -7.57 -26.31 -15.28
N ALA A 208 -8.45 -25.52 -15.89
CA ALA A 208 -9.76 -26.01 -16.35
C ALA A 208 -9.70 -26.81 -17.67
N ARG A 209 -8.56 -26.81 -18.37
CA ARG A 209 -8.37 -27.47 -19.67
C ARG A 209 -7.52 -28.75 -19.61
N GLY A 210 -6.82 -28.98 -18.49
CA GLY A 210 -6.03 -30.19 -18.24
C GLY A 210 -6.72 -31.06 -17.22
#